data_AF-A0A959CXY9-F1
#
_entry.id   AF-A0A959CXY9-F1
#
_cell.length_a   1.000
_cell.length_b   1.000
_cell.length_c   1.000
_cell.angle_alpha   90.00
_cell.angle_beta   90.00
_cell.angle_gamma   90.00
#
_symmetry.space_group_name_H-M   'P 1'
#
loop_
_entity.id
_entity.type
_entity.pdbx_description
1 polymer ?
#
loop_
_entity_poly.entity_id
_entity_poly.type
_entity_poly.pdbx_seq_one_letter_code
_entity_poly.pdbx_strand_id
1 'polypeptide(L)'
;MKAFFSFPPAIYVAGGLACLCIMVIVDYLLGAEAEHLNAWVVINRWRGCDIGLPDSLAIRKLGLAGATLLMLILNTAFGALLILLIKGLIRFIHSL
;
A
#
# COMPACT_ATOMS: atom_id res chain seq x y z
N MET A 1 -0.57 -28.48 -6.08
CA MET A 1 -0.09 -27.10 -6.27
C MET A 1 -0.87 -26.31 -7.35
N LYS A 2 -2.16 -26.59 -7.58
CA LYS A 2 -3.05 -25.62 -8.24
C LYS A 2 -3.50 -24.63 -7.16
N ALA A 3 -3.67 -23.35 -7.50
CA ALA A 3 -4.36 -22.31 -6.71
C ALA A 3 -3.54 -21.40 -5.76
N PHE A 4 -2.33 -20.95 -6.10
CA PHE A 4 -1.81 -19.69 -5.51
C PHE A 4 -2.38 -18.44 -6.23
N PHE A 5 -2.64 -18.53 -7.54
CA PHE A 5 -3.33 -17.51 -8.35
C PHE A 5 -4.70 -18.02 -8.83
N SER A 6 -5.65 -18.21 -7.91
CA SER A 6 -7.01 -18.66 -8.28
C SER A 6 -7.93 -17.54 -8.69
N PHE A 7 -7.61 -16.32 -8.29
CA PHE A 7 -8.46 -15.17 -8.51
C PHE A 7 -8.04 -14.46 -9.79
N PRO A 8 -8.99 -13.84 -10.51
CA PRO A 8 -8.66 -12.95 -11.60
C PRO A 8 -7.64 -11.90 -11.16
N PRO A 9 -6.70 -11.48 -12.02
CA PRO A 9 -5.72 -10.43 -11.72
C PRO A 9 -6.36 -9.16 -11.13
N ALA A 10 -7.60 -8.84 -11.55
CA ALA A 10 -8.39 -7.72 -11.06
C ALA A 10 -8.57 -7.71 -9.52
N ILE A 11 -8.66 -8.88 -8.87
CA ILE A 11 -8.83 -8.96 -7.41
C ILE A 11 -7.55 -8.55 -6.69
N TYR A 12 -6.39 -8.93 -7.21
CA TYR A 12 -5.09 -8.52 -6.65
C TYR A 12 -4.86 -7.02 -6.84
N VAL A 13 -5.25 -6.47 -8.00
CA VAL A 13 -5.22 -5.03 -8.26
C VAL A 13 -6.15 -4.29 -7.30
N ALA A 14 -7.37 -4.78 -7.10
CA ALA A 14 -8.32 -4.18 -6.16
C ALA A 14 -7.80 -4.24 -4.71
N GLY A 15 -7.17 -5.35 -4.29
CA GLY A 15 -6.54 -5.46 -2.99
C GLY A 15 -5.38 -4.48 -2.80
N GLY A 16 -4.51 -4.35 -3.81
CA GLY A 16 -3.43 -3.37 -3.78
C GLY A 16 -3.92 -1.92 -3.72
N LEU A 17 -4.97 -1.59 -4.49
CA LEU A 17 -5.60 -0.28 -4.46
C LEU A 17 -6.25 0.01 -3.10
N ALA A 18 -6.95 -0.98 -2.52
CA ALA A 18 -7.55 -0.84 -1.20
C ALA A 18 -6.49 -0.58 -0.11
N CYS A 19 -5.38 -1.33 -0.14
CA CYS A 19 -4.24 -1.08 0.75
C CYS A 19 -3.67 0.33 0.57
N LEU A 20 -3.51 0.78 -0.68
CA LEU A 20 -3.03 2.12 -0.97
C LEU A 20 -3.97 3.19 -0.41
N CYS A 21 -5.28 3.05 -0.59
CA CYS A 21 -6.26 3.99 -0.03
C CYS A 21 -6.20 4.04 1.50
N ILE A 22 -6.12 2.87 2.16
CA ILE A 22 -5.99 2.80 3.62
C ILE A 22 -4.70 3.47 4.06
N MET A 23 -3.57 3.20 3.41
CA MET A 23 -2.29 3.81 3.71
C MET A 23 -2.36 5.33 3.59
N VAL A 24 -2.95 5.86 2.51
CA VAL A 24 -3.10 7.32 2.33
C VAL A 24 -3.92 7.95 3.45
N ILE A 25 -5.00 7.30 3.88
CA ILE A 25 -5.84 7.79 4.99
C ILE A 25 -5.06 7.75 6.31
N VAL A 26 -4.37 6.65 6.59
CA VAL A 26 -3.56 6.49 7.81
C VAL A 26 -2.43 7.51 7.85
N ASP A 27 -1.71 7.71 6.75
CA ASP A 27 -0.61 8.67 6.64
C ASP A 27 -1.11 10.12 6.70
N TYR A 28 -2.33 10.39 6.22
CA TYR A 28 -2.98 11.68 6.41
C TYR A 28 -3.26 11.97 7.89
N LEU A 29 -3.75 10.97 8.64
CA LEU A 29 -4.03 11.10 10.06
C LEU A 29 -2.75 11.18 10.92
N LEU A 30 -1.71 10.42 10.56
CA LEU A 30 -0.41 10.43 11.24
C LEU A 30 0.41 11.69 10.91
N GLY A 31 0.19 12.30 9.75
CA GLY A 31 0.86 13.53 9.34
C GLY A 31 2.39 13.38 9.36
N ALA A 32 3.05 14.14 10.24
CA ALA A 32 4.51 14.13 10.38
C ALA A 32 5.08 12.84 11.00
N GLU A 33 4.27 12.05 11.71
CA GLU A 33 4.73 10.83 12.39
C GLU A 33 5.06 9.69 11.41
N ALA A 34 4.52 9.73 10.18
CA ALA A 34 4.84 8.77 9.13
C ALA A 34 6.20 9.09 8.47
N GLU A 35 7.29 8.96 9.22
CA GLU A 35 8.62 9.43 8.81
C GLU A 35 9.23 8.63 7.64
N HIS A 36 8.89 7.35 7.51
CA HIS A 36 9.64 6.43 6.64
C HIS A 36 9.10 6.43 5.20
N LEU A 37 7.79 6.25 5.05
CA LEU A 37 7.09 6.27 3.78
C LEU A 37 5.71 6.87 4.03
N ASN A 38 5.48 8.07 3.53
CA ASN A 38 4.22 8.79 3.70
C ASN A 38 3.56 8.99 2.33
N ALA A 39 2.54 8.20 2.05
CA ALA A 39 1.77 8.22 0.81
C ALA A 39 1.02 9.56 0.63
N TRP A 40 0.53 10.16 1.71
CA TRP A 40 -0.12 11.47 1.67
C TRP A 40 0.85 12.56 1.19
N VAL A 41 2.06 12.60 1.75
CA VAL A 41 3.13 13.53 1.31
C VAL A 41 3.53 13.25 -0.14
N VAL A 42 3.74 11.98 -0.51
CA VAL A 42 4.10 11.60 -1.89
C VAL A 42 3.06 12.13 -2.89
N ILE A 43 1.76 11.92 -2.63
CA ILE A 43 0.69 12.37 -3.52
C ILE A 43 0.65 13.90 -3.62
N ASN A 44 0.81 14.61 -2.50
CA ASN A 44 0.81 16.08 -2.51
C ASN A 44 2.01 16.65 -3.26
N ARG A 45 3.21 16.06 -3.10
CA ARG A 45 4.39 16.45 -3.86
C ARG A 45 4.20 16.22 -5.36
N TRP A 46 3.54 15.14 -5.78
CA TRP A 46 3.16 14.92 -7.18
C TRP A 46 2.22 16.01 -7.73
N ARG A 47 1.33 16.53 -6.88
CA ARG A 47 0.43 17.63 -7.25
C ARG A 47 1.09 19.02 -7.19
N GLY A 48 2.36 19.09 -6.78
CA GLY A 48 3.05 20.36 -6.55
C GLY A 48 2.52 21.15 -5.35
N CYS A 49 1.78 20.49 -4.45
CA CYS A 49 1.22 21.11 -3.26
C CYS A 49 2.21 20.99 -2.10
N ASP A 50 2.53 22.12 -1.46
CA ASP A 50 3.22 22.10 -0.18
C ASP A 50 2.22 22.09 0.97
N ILE A 51 2.18 20.98 1.69
CA ILE A 51 1.28 20.73 2.81
C ILE A 51 1.93 21.03 4.17
N GLY A 52 3.12 21.66 4.17
CA GLY A 52 3.84 22.01 5.40
C GLY A 52 4.40 20.81 6.17
N LEU A 53 4.35 19.61 5.58
CA LEU A 53 4.97 18.41 6.12
C LEU A 53 6.36 18.20 5.52
N PRO A 54 7.33 17.71 6.32
CA PRO A 54 8.65 17.37 5.80
C PRO A 54 8.58 16.16 4.85
N ASP A 55 9.56 16.06 3.96
CA ASP A 55 9.67 14.90 3.09
C ASP A 55 9.98 13.64 3.90
N SER A 56 9.28 12.54 3.57
CA SER A 56 9.52 11.21 4.15
C SER A 56 10.90 10.67 3.72
N LEU A 57 11.44 9.75 4.51
CA LEU A 57 12.76 9.12 4.26
C LEU A 57 12.84 8.52 2.85
N ALA A 58 11.76 7.89 2.39
CA ALA A 58 11.68 7.33 1.05
C ALA A 58 11.88 8.39 -0.05
N ILE A 59 11.24 9.56 0.08
CA ILE A 59 11.42 10.68 -0.87
C ILE A 59 12.86 11.18 -0.82
N ARG A 60 13.43 11.36 0.38
CA ARG A 60 14.81 11.87 0.55
C ARG A 60 15.87 10.93 -0.04
N LYS A 61 15.67 9.61 0.06
CA LYS A 61 16.65 8.61 -0.39
C LYS A 61 16.48 8.18 -1.85
N LEU A 62 15.24 8.06 -2.32
CA LEU A 62 14.94 7.48 -3.64
C LEU A 62 14.35 8.50 -4.63
N GLY A 63 14.15 9.75 -4.18
CA GLY A 63 13.37 10.74 -4.91
C GLY A 63 11.88 10.43 -4.92
N LEU A 64 11.10 11.36 -5.48
CA LEU A 64 9.64 11.23 -5.55
C LEU A 64 9.19 9.99 -6.36
N ALA A 65 9.83 9.75 -7.51
CA ALA A 65 9.51 8.61 -8.36
C ALA A 65 9.80 7.27 -7.68
N GLY A 66 10.95 7.16 -7.00
CA GLY A 66 11.33 5.96 -6.26
C GLY A 66 10.42 5.71 -5.05
N ALA A 67 10.07 6.75 -4.30
CA ALA A 67 9.09 6.65 -3.20
C ALA A 67 7.71 6.18 -3.69
N THR A 68 7.28 6.66 -4.87
CA THR A 68 6.02 6.26 -5.49
C THR A 68 6.03 4.80 -5.91
N LEU A 69 7.11 4.36 -6.55
CA LEU A 69 7.27 2.96 -6.93
C LEU A 69 7.29 2.03 -5.70
N LEU A 70 8.04 2.42 -4.66
CA LEU A 70 8.11 1.68 -3.40
C LEU A 70 6.73 1.56 -2.75
N MET A 71 5.98 2.67 -2.69
CA MET A 71 4.61 2.71 -2.20
C MET A 71 3.70 1.74 -2.97
N LEU A 72 3.74 1.76 -4.31
CA LEU A 72 2.91 0.87 -5.14
C LEU A 72 3.27 -0.61 -4.95
N ILE A 73 4.57 -0.94 -4.90
CA ILE A 73 5.04 -2.31 -4.72
C ILE A 73 4.60 -2.84 -3.34
N LEU A 74 4.83 -2.08 -2.28
CA LEU A 74 4.48 -2.50 -0.92
C LEU A 74 2.96 -2.69 -0.78
N ASN A 75 2.16 -1.75 -1.27
CA ASN A 75 0.70 -1.87 -1.20
C ASN A 75 0.17 -3.05 -2.02
N THR A 76 0.75 -3.32 -3.18
CA THR A 76 0.39 -4.51 -3.98
C THR A 76 0.77 -5.80 -3.24
N ALA A 77 1.94 -5.84 -2.62
CA ALA A 77 2.39 -7.00 -1.84
C ALA A 77 1.50 -7.24 -0.61
N PHE A 78 1.14 -6.19 0.13
CA PHE A 78 0.20 -6.28 1.25
C PHE A 78 -1.20 -6.70 0.81
N GLY A 79 -1.71 -6.17 -0.30
CA GLY A 79 -2.99 -6.58 -0.87
C GLY A 79 -3.00 -8.06 -1.24
N ALA A 80 -1.94 -8.55 -1.88
CA ALA A 80 -1.79 -9.98 -2.19
C ALA A 80 -1.71 -10.84 -0.92
N LEU A 81 -0.95 -10.41 0.09
CA LEU A 81 -0.85 -11.09 1.38
C LEU A 81 -2.22 -11.18 2.07
N LEU A 82 -2.98 -10.09 2.09
CA LEU A 82 -4.32 -10.04 2.68
C LEU A 82 -5.27 -11.05 2.01
N ILE A 83 -5.26 -11.12 0.67
CA ILE A 83 -6.07 -12.09 -0.08
C ILE A 83 -5.68 -13.53 0.28
N LEU A 84 -4.38 -13.81 0.41
CA LEU A 84 -3.89 -15.14 0.81
C LEU A 84 -4.32 -15.49 2.24
N LEU A 85 -4.27 -14.54 3.17
CA LEU A 85 -4.72 -14.72 4.55
C LEU A 85 -6.23 -14.99 4.63
N ILE A 86 -7.05 -14.20 3.94
CA ILE A 86 -8.51 -14.41 3.87
C ILE A 86 -8.81 -15.81 3.31
N LYS A 87 -8.12 -16.22 2.25
CA LYS A 87 -8.27 -17.55 1.67
C LYS A 87 -7.88 -18.67 2.64
N GLY A 88 -6.79 -18.48 3.39
CA GLY A 88 -6.36 -19.40 4.43
C GLY A 88 -7.43 -19.56 5.52
N LEU A 89 -7.98 -18.45 5.99
CA LEU A 89 -9.02 -18.42 7.02
C LEU A 89 -10.31 -19.10 6.55
N ILE A 90 -10.78 -18.84 5.33
CA ILE A 90 -11.96 -19.49 4.76
C ILE A 90 -11.76 -21.01 4.71
N ARG A 91 -10.60 -21.48 4.25
CA ARG A 91 -10.29 -22.91 4.21
C ARG A 91 -10.25 -23.54 5.59
N PHE A 92 -9.62 -22.86 6.56
CA PHE A 92 -9.54 -23.34 7.93
C PHE A 92 -10.93 -23.52 8.54
N ILE A 93 -11.82 -22.54 8.37
CA ILE A 93 -13.21 -22.61 8.85
C ILE A 93 -13.98 -23.75 8.18
N HIS A 94 -13.81 -23.97 6.87
CA HIS A 94 -14.50 -25.06 6.15
C HIS A 94 -13.93 -26.45 6.42
N SER A 95 -12.68 -26.55 6.90
CA SER A 95 -12.07 -27.82 7.29
C SER A 95 -12.38 -28.26 8.72
N LEU A 96 -13.02 -27.37 9.50
CA LEU A 96 -13.41 -27.57 10.89
C LEU A 96 -14.85 -28.10 10.95
#